data_AF-A0A167VAL5-F1
#
_entry.id   AF-A0A167VAL5-F1
#
_cell.length_a   1.000
_cell.length_b   1.000
_cell.length_c   1.000
_cell.angle_alpha   90.00
_cell.angle_beta   90.00
_cell.angle_gamma   90.00
#
_symmetry.space_group_name_H-M   'P 1'
#
loop_
_entity.id
_entity.type
_entity.pdbx_description
1 polymer ?
#
loop_
_entity_poly.entity_id
_entity_poly.type
_entity_poly.pdbx_seq_one_letter_code
_entity_poly.pdbx_strand_id
1 'polypeptide(L)'
;MPTWDIKHSPNTITAAEKEQLAKSITSLYVSRGLPAFYVQVHFSEDIPGTAFVGGEPHASFAAVTIYHVARAFKSDEAKRRFLADVDGILNPVFEPKGMDWEYFIAEASRDLWKMNGLVPPEPESEGEKKWAELNKAVKL
;
A
#
# COMPACT_ATOMS: atom_id res chain seq x y z
N MET A 1 6.54 1.96 -6.17
CA MET A 1 5.52 2.83 -5.57
C MET A 1 4.18 2.41 -6.09
N PRO A 2 3.59 1.50 -5.34
CA PRO A 2 2.71 1.89 -4.25
C PRO A 2 3.47 2.15 -2.95
N THR A 3 3.05 3.17 -2.21
CA THR A 3 3.35 3.32 -0.78
C THR A 3 2.03 3.23 -0.03
N TRP A 4 1.98 2.38 0.98
CA TRP A 4 0.85 2.24 1.88
C TRP A 4 1.26 2.76 3.24
N ASP A 5 0.59 3.81 3.71
CA ASP A 5 0.72 4.30 5.06
C ASP A 5 -0.50 3.87 5.85
N ILE A 6 -0.29 3.05 6.87
CA ILE A 6 -1.35 2.50 7.72
C ILE A 6 -1.16 3.07 9.12
N LYS A 7 -1.96 4.10 9.44
CA LYS A 7 -2.09 4.62 10.80
C LYS A 7 -3.15 3.86 11.55
N HIS A 8 -2.90 3.51 12.80
CA HIS A 8 -3.85 2.72 13.58
C HIS A 8 -3.80 3.04 15.07
N SER A 9 -4.93 2.84 15.76
CA SER A 9 -5.00 3.02 17.21
C SER A 9 -4.06 2.04 17.94
N PRO A 10 -3.60 2.35 19.17
CA PRO A 10 -2.75 1.47 19.95
C PRO A 10 -3.29 0.05 20.14
N ASN A 11 -2.42 -0.95 20.06
CA ASN A 11 -2.74 -2.36 20.35
C ASN A 11 -3.82 -2.97 19.43
N THR A 12 -4.12 -2.36 18.28
CA THR A 12 -5.15 -2.84 17.35
C THR A 12 -4.62 -3.74 16.25
N ILE A 13 -3.35 -3.64 15.87
CA ILE A 13 -2.73 -4.50 14.84
C ILE A 13 -1.41 -5.05 15.39
N THR A 14 -1.35 -6.37 15.55
CA THR A 14 -0.18 -7.08 16.08
C THR A 14 0.96 -7.11 15.06
N ALA A 15 2.18 -7.41 15.51
CA ALA A 15 3.33 -7.54 14.62
C ALA A 15 3.12 -8.61 13.53
N ALA A 16 2.49 -9.74 13.87
CA ALA A 16 2.21 -10.82 12.92
C ALA A 16 1.17 -10.40 11.87
N GLU A 17 0.11 -9.69 12.28
CA GLU A 17 -0.88 -9.14 11.34
C GLU A 17 -0.26 -8.08 10.43
N LYS A 18 0.62 -7.22 10.95
CA LYS A 18 1.36 -6.23 10.14
C LYS A 18 2.22 -6.92 9.09
N GLU A 19 2.94 -7.98 9.46
CA GLU A 19 3.75 -8.77 8.52
C GLU A 19 2.88 -9.46 7.46
N GLN A 20 1.76 -10.06 7.86
CA GLN A 20 0.81 -10.70 6.95
C GLN A 20 0.21 -9.68 5.97
N LEU A 21 -0.24 -8.53 6.45
CA LEU A 21 -0.75 -7.44 5.62
C LEU A 21 0.30 -6.98 4.62
N ALA A 22 1.53 -6.71 5.06
CA ALA A 22 2.61 -6.28 4.19
C ALA A 22 2.90 -7.31 3.07
N LYS A 23 2.87 -8.62 3.39
CA LYS A 23 3.05 -9.70 2.41
C LYS A 23 1.87 -9.78 1.42
N SER A 24 0.64 -9.69 1.89
CA SER A 24 -0.56 -9.71 1.03
C SER A 24 -0.60 -8.51 0.10
N ILE A 25 -0.33 -7.31 0.62
CA ILE A 25 -0.21 -6.08 -0.17
C ILE A 25 0.88 -6.22 -1.22
N THR A 26 2.07 -6.70 -0.85
CA THR A 26 3.17 -6.93 -1.82
C THR A 26 2.75 -7.91 -2.91
N SER A 27 2.08 -8.99 -2.54
CA SER A 27 1.63 -10.03 -3.48
C SER A 27 0.62 -9.50 -4.49
N LEU A 28 -0.27 -8.57 -4.09
CA LEU A 28 -1.21 -7.90 -4.98
C LEU A 28 -0.52 -7.16 -6.13
N TYR A 29 0.60 -6.49 -5.87
CA TYR A 29 1.31 -5.74 -6.91
C TYR A 29 2.26 -6.62 -7.72
N VAL A 30 2.88 -7.62 -7.09
CA VAL A 30 3.71 -8.61 -7.79
C VAL A 30 2.88 -9.41 -8.78
N SER A 31 1.64 -9.81 -8.44
CA SER A 31 0.74 -10.50 -9.37
C SER A 31 0.37 -9.66 -10.60
N ARG A 32 0.60 -8.35 -10.54
CA ARG A 32 0.40 -7.37 -11.62
C ARG A 32 1.70 -6.96 -12.31
N GLY A 33 2.80 -7.68 -12.05
CA GLY A 33 4.08 -7.51 -12.72
C GLY A 33 4.99 -6.42 -12.13
N LEU A 34 4.65 -5.82 -10.98
CA LEU A 34 5.55 -4.87 -10.34
C LEU A 34 6.67 -5.60 -9.58
N PRO A 35 7.91 -5.09 -9.60
CA PRO A 35 8.98 -5.57 -8.72
C PRO A 35 8.58 -5.51 -7.24
N ALA A 36 8.84 -6.55 -6.45
CA ALA A 36 8.42 -6.59 -5.05
C ALA A 36 8.98 -5.42 -4.23
N PHE A 37 10.25 -5.06 -4.44
CA PHE A 37 10.90 -3.93 -3.77
C PHE A 37 10.31 -2.54 -4.10
N TYR A 38 9.37 -2.44 -5.06
CA TYR A 38 8.60 -1.21 -5.27
C TYR A 38 7.53 -0.97 -4.21
N VAL A 39 7.08 -2.02 -3.53
CA VAL A 39 5.97 -1.96 -2.60
C VAL A 39 6.51 -1.60 -1.23
N GLN A 40 6.03 -0.48 -0.69
CA GLN A 40 6.36 -0.04 0.66
C GLN A 40 5.09 -0.03 1.49
N VAL A 41 5.16 -0.62 2.68
CA VAL A 41 4.06 -0.63 3.65
C VAL A 41 4.61 -0.17 4.98
N HIS A 42 4.15 0.97 5.45
CA HIS A 42 4.59 1.59 6.70
C HIS A 42 3.42 1.61 7.67
N PHE A 43 3.65 1.11 8.89
CA PHE A 43 2.68 1.17 9.98
C PHE A 43 3.10 2.23 10.98
N SER A 44 2.16 3.08 11.38
CA SER A 44 2.35 4.06 12.45
C SER A 44 1.25 3.86 13.50
N GLU A 45 1.64 3.54 14.72
CA GLU A 45 0.69 3.49 15.83
C GLU A 45 0.46 4.90 16.36
N ASP A 46 -0.80 5.32 16.50
CA ASP A 46 -1.15 6.63 17.00
C ASP A 46 -0.86 6.75 18.49
N ILE A 47 -0.37 7.90 18.92
CA ILE A 47 -0.20 8.19 20.35
C ILE A 47 -1.59 8.42 20.96
N PRO A 48 -1.90 7.89 22.17
CA PRO A 48 -3.16 8.18 22.82
C PRO A 48 -3.46 9.69 22.88
N GLY A 49 -4.65 10.09 22.41
CA GLY A 49 -5.08 11.49 22.37
C GLY A 49 -4.61 12.30 21.16
N THR A 50 -3.99 11.67 20.15
CA THR A 50 -3.55 12.37 18.92
C THR A 50 -4.39 12.06 17.68
N ALA A 51 -5.31 11.10 17.75
CA ALA A 51 -6.17 10.70 16.66
C ALA A 51 -7.64 10.77 17.09
N PHE A 52 -8.45 11.42 16.25
CA PHE A 52 -9.86 11.68 16.51
C PHE A 52 -10.67 11.37 15.26
N VAL A 53 -11.77 10.62 15.43
CA VAL A 53 -12.73 10.33 14.37
C VAL A 53 -14.05 10.94 14.81
N GLY A 54 -14.62 11.84 13.99
CA GLY A 54 -15.83 12.59 14.38
C GLY A 54 -15.64 13.52 15.59
N GLY A 55 -14.39 13.89 15.92
CA GLY A 55 -14.07 14.75 17.07
C GLY A 55 -13.80 14.00 18.37
N GLU A 56 -13.93 12.67 18.39
CA GLU A 56 -13.73 11.83 19.58
C GLU A 56 -12.55 10.85 19.39
N PRO A 57 -11.82 10.47 20.46
CA PRO A 57 -10.83 9.41 20.38
C PRO A 57 -11.44 8.10 19.91
N HIS A 58 -10.79 7.43 18.96
CA HIS A 58 -11.26 6.14 18.45
C HIS A 58 -10.33 5.00 18.91
N ALA A 59 -10.84 4.12 19.78
CA ALA A 59 -10.03 3.06 20.38
C ALA A 59 -9.62 1.96 19.39
N SER A 60 -10.37 1.79 18.29
CA SER A 60 -10.18 0.69 17.34
C SER A 60 -10.36 1.15 15.88
N PHE A 61 -9.41 1.96 15.38
CA PHE A 61 -9.47 2.53 14.03
C PHE A 61 -8.19 2.27 13.21
N ALA A 62 -8.33 2.16 11.89
CA ALA A 62 -7.21 2.22 10.95
C ALA A 62 -7.49 3.22 9.79
N ALA A 63 -6.60 4.20 9.62
CA ALA A 63 -6.56 5.07 8.44
C ALA A 63 -5.48 4.57 7.47
N VAL A 64 -5.89 4.22 6.25
CA VAL A 64 -4.99 3.70 5.22
C VAL A 64 -4.88 4.69 4.07
N THR A 65 -3.69 5.20 3.81
CA THR A 65 -3.41 6.03 2.63
C THR A 65 -2.57 5.26 1.63
N ILE A 66 -3.03 5.18 0.38
CA ILE A 66 -2.36 4.46 -0.69
C ILE A 66 -1.89 5.47 -1.74
N TYR A 67 -0.59 5.60 -1.92
CA TYR A 67 -0.01 6.43 -2.97
C TYR A 67 0.40 5.59 -4.16
N HIS A 68 -0.19 5.83 -5.33
CA HIS A 68 0.17 5.19 -6.59
C HIS A 68 0.99 6.12 -7.46
N VAL A 69 2.09 5.60 -8.01
CA VAL A 69 2.98 6.37 -8.89
C VAL A 69 3.44 5.55 -10.09
N ALA A 70 3.72 4.25 -9.90
CA ALA A 70 4.24 3.41 -10.97
C ALA A 70 3.23 3.20 -12.12
N ARG A 71 1.93 3.17 -11.79
CA ARG A 71 0.82 2.95 -12.73
C ARG A 71 -0.39 3.77 -12.26
N ALA A 72 -1.12 4.33 -13.21
CA ALA A 72 -2.43 4.96 -12.97
C ALA A 72 -3.56 4.05 -13.47
N PHE A 73 -4.75 4.20 -12.90
CA PHE A 73 -5.93 3.46 -13.36
C PHE A 73 -6.40 3.93 -14.75
N LYS A 74 -6.59 2.98 -15.67
CA LYS A 74 -7.03 3.26 -17.04
C LYS A 74 -8.55 3.17 -17.26
N SER A 75 -9.29 2.64 -16.28
CA SER A 75 -10.75 2.48 -16.38
C SER A 75 -11.39 2.34 -15.01
N ASP A 76 -12.69 2.60 -14.92
CA ASP A 76 -13.45 2.41 -13.67
C ASP A 76 -13.58 0.94 -13.28
N GLU A 77 -13.58 0.02 -14.26
CA GLU A 77 -13.52 -1.41 -13.99
C GLU A 77 -12.20 -1.82 -13.32
N ALA A 78 -11.06 -1.24 -13.77
CA ALA A 78 -9.78 -1.47 -13.13
C ALA A 78 -9.73 -0.92 -11.69
N LYS A 79 -10.37 0.23 -11.44
CA LYS A 79 -10.54 0.79 -10.09
C LYS A 79 -11.34 -0.17 -9.21
N ARG A 80 -12.55 -0.56 -9.65
CA ARG A 80 -13.44 -1.47 -8.89
C ARG A 80 -12.75 -2.78 -8.52
N ARG A 81 -12.05 -3.39 -9.48
CA ARG A 81 -11.30 -4.62 -9.22
C ARG A 81 -10.20 -4.41 -8.18
N PHE A 82 -9.45 -3.32 -8.29
CA PHE A 82 -8.44 -3.01 -7.28
C PHE A 82 -9.04 -2.77 -5.90
N LEU A 83 -10.14 -2.03 -5.79
CA LEU A 83 -10.83 -1.84 -4.51
C LEU A 83 -11.26 -3.19 -3.90
N ALA A 84 -11.85 -4.09 -4.71
CA ALA A 84 -12.21 -5.43 -4.25
C ALA A 84 -10.99 -6.25 -3.79
N ASP A 85 -9.85 -6.14 -4.48
CA ASP A 85 -8.61 -6.80 -4.06
C ASP A 85 -8.06 -6.20 -2.74
N VAL A 86 -8.20 -4.89 -2.54
CA VAL A 86 -7.84 -4.21 -1.28
C VAL A 86 -8.74 -4.68 -0.15
N ASP A 87 -10.05 -4.73 -0.36
CA ASP A 87 -11.03 -5.23 0.61
C ASP A 87 -10.71 -6.68 0.99
N GLY A 88 -10.37 -7.53 0.03
CA GLY A 88 -9.94 -8.91 0.27
C GLY A 88 -8.66 -9.06 1.10
N ILE A 89 -7.87 -8.00 1.24
CA ILE A 89 -6.68 -7.97 2.10
C ILE A 89 -6.98 -7.40 3.48
N LEU A 90 -7.74 -6.29 3.55
CA LEU A 90 -7.98 -5.56 4.78
C LEU A 90 -9.07 -6.21 5.64
N ASN A 91 -10.19 -6.61 5.03
CA ASN A 91 -11.36 -7.12 5.75
C ASN A 91 -11.03 -8.34 6.63
N PRO A 92 -10.25 -9.34 6.17
CA PRO A 92 -9.92 -10.50 7.01
C PRO A 92 -9.14 -10.16 8.29
N VAL A 93 -8.50 -9.00 8.36
CA VAL A 93 -7.76 -8.54 9.55
C VAL A 93 -8.61 -7.60 10.40
N PHE A 94 -9.38 -6.70 9.79
CA PHE A 94 -10.08 -5.64 10.51
C PHE A 94 -11.49 -6.05 10.98
N GLU A 95 -12.26 -6.76 10.16
CA GLU A 95 -13.65 -7.15 10.49
C GLU A 95 -13.73 -8.06 11.73
N PRO A 96 -12.92 -9.13 11.88
CA PRO A 96 -13.02 -10.02 13.05
C PRO A 96 -12.71 -9.32 14.38
N LYS A 97 -12.05 -8.16 14.31
CA LYS A 97 -11.64 -7.35 15.45
C LYS A 97 -12.64 -6.22 15.75
N GLY A 98 -13.70 -6.08 14.95
CA GLY A 98 -14.65 -4.97 15.04
C GLY A 98 -13.96 -3.62 14.89
N MET A 99 -12.88 -3.54 14.10
CA MET A 99 -12.22 -2.28 13.80
C MET A 99 -13.07 -1.49 12.79
N ASP A 100 -13.05 -0.18 12.92
CA ASP A 100 -13.44 0.72 11.84
C ASP A 100 -12.20 1.05 11.00
N TRP A 101 -12.34 1.13 9.68
CA TRP A 101 -11.24 1.52 8.80
C TRP A 101 -11.70 2.35 7.62
N GLU A 102 -10.80 3.21 7.15
CA GLU A 102 -10.98 4.00 5.94
C GLU A 102 -9.74 3.86 5.07
N TYR A 103 -9.94 3.85 3.75
CA TYR A 103 -8.83 3.98 2.82
C TYR A 103 -9.15 4.88 1.63
N PHE A 104 -8.12 5.55 1.11
CA PHE A 104 -8.19 6.24 -0.16
C PHE A 104 -6.89 6.06 -0.95
N ILE A 105 -6.99 6.27 -2.26
CA ILE A 105 -5.86 6.21 -3.18
C ILE A 105 -5.60 7.61 -3.73
N ALA A 106 -4.34 8.05 -3.67
CA ALA A 106 -3.87 9.23 -4.36
C ALA A 106 -2.86 8.84 -5.45
N GLU A 107 -3.02 9.37 -6.66
CA GLU A 107 -2.11 9.16 -7.78
C GLU A 107 -1.16 10.36 -7.93
N ALA A 108 0.14 10.11 -8.12
CA ALA A 108 1.13 11.15 -8.37
C ALA A 108 1.81 10.97 -9.74
N SER A 109 2.46 12.03 -10.23
CA SER A 109 3.19 11.98 -11.50
C SER A 109 4.39 11.03 -11.45
N ARG A 110 4.46 10.13 -12.43
CA ARG A 110 5.57 9.19 -12.59
C ARG A 110 6.90 9.89 -12.88
N ASP A 111 6.87 11.01 -13.60
CA ASP A 111 8.08 11.75 -14.00
C ASP A 111 8.83 12.38 -12.82
N LEU A 112 8.17 12.49 -11.67
CA LEU A 112 8.72 13.01 -10.42
C LEU A 112 9.12 11.91 -9.44
N TRP A 113 9.24 10.66 -9.90
CA TRP A 113 9.60 9.52 -9.08
C TRP A 113 10.97 8.95 -9.42
N LYS A 114 11.78 8.74 -8.37
CA LYS A 114 13.08 8.07 -8.44
C LYS A 114 13.22 7.02 -7.35
N MET A 115 14.05 6.02 -7.61
CA MET A 115 14.51 5.04 -6.62
C MET A 115 16.03 4.96 -6.65
N ASN A 116 16.68 5.16 -5.49
CA ASN A 116 18.15 5.24 -5.40
C ASN A 116 18.75 6.24 -6.40
N GLY A 117 18.04 7.35 -6.67
CA GLY A 117 18.43 8.37 -7.65
C GLY A 117 18.21 7.97 -9.13
N LEU A 118 17.73 6.77 -9.41
CA LEU A 118 17.44 6.26 -10.76
C LEU A 118 15.97 6.49 -11.13
N VAL A 119 15.72 6.82 -12.40
CA VAL A 119 14.37 6.81 -12.97
C VAL A 119 13.97 5.34 -13.16
N PRO A 120 12.87 4.87 -12.57
CA PRO A 120 12.40 3.51 -12.77
C PRO A 120 12.12 3.22 -14.26
N PRO A 121 12.38 2.01 -14.77
CA PRO A 121 12.11 1.66 -16.16
C PRO A 121 10.62 1.76 -16.51
N GLU A 122 10.30 2.04 -17.77
CA GLU A 122 8.92 2.12 -18.25
C GLU A 122 8.11 0.86 -17.92
N PRO A 123 6.79 0.99 -17.63
CA PRO A 123 5.93 -0.16 -17.36
C PRO A 123 6.03 -1.21 -18.47
N GLU A 124 6.12 -2.49 -18.08
CA GLU A 124 6.20 -3.67 -18.96
C GLU A 124 7.46 -3.76 -19.84
N SER A 125 8.41 -2.82 -19.68
CA SER A 125 9.70 -2.86 -20.39
C SER A 125 10.59 -4.00 -19.92
N GLU A 126 11.55 -4.39 -20.77
CA GLU A 126 12.62 -5.34 -20.38
C GLU A 126 13.41 -4.85 -19.16
N GLY A 127 13.53 -3.54 -19.00
CA GLY A 127 14.15 -2.96 -17.81
C GLY A 127 13.35 -3.21 -16.53
N GLU A 128 12.02 -3.07 -16.58
CA GLU A 128 11.15 -3.35 -15.43
C GLU A 128 11.20 -4.85 -15.08
N LYS A 129 11.16 -5.72 -16.08
CA LYS A 129 11.34 -7.17 -15.89
C LYS A 129 12.68 -7.49 -15.24
N LYS A 130 13.76 -6.82 -15.67
CA LYS A 130 15.08 -7.02 -15.08
C LYS A 130 15.16 -6.58 -13.63
N TRP A 131 14.54 -5.43 -13.31
CA TRP A 131 14.43 -4.95 -11.92
C TRP A 131 13.58 -5.89 -11.06
N ALA A 132 12.51 -6.47 -11.61
CA ALA A 132 11.68 -7.45 -10.93
C ALA A 132 12.46 -8.74 -10.61
N GLU A 133 13.19 -9.28 -11.59
CA GLU A 133 14.04 -10.48 -11.44
C GLU A 133 15.11 -10.29 -10.35
N LEU A 134 15.80 -9.15 -10.38
CA LEU A 134 16.88 -8.85 -9.43
C LEU A 134 16.38 -8.34 -8.07
N ASN A 135 15.09 -7.99 -7.99
CA ASN A 135 14.44 -7.37 -6.85
C ASN A 135 15.22 -6.17 -6.25
N LYS A 136 15.82 -5.35 -7.12
CA LYS A 136 16.56 -4.14 -6.72
C LYS A 136 16.69 -3.16 -7.89
N ALA A 137 16.81 -1.87 -7.57
CA ALA A 137 17.10 -0.84 -8.56
C ALA A 137 18.56 -0.97 -9.03
N VAL A 138 18.76 -1.17 -10.33
CA VAL A 138 20.08 -1.24 -10.97
C VAL A 138 20.16 -0.28 -12.15
N LYS A 139 21.36 0.23 -12.43
CA LYS A 139 21.61 0.90 -13.72
C LYS A 139 21.50 -0.15 -14.82
N LEU A 140 20.70 0.14 -15.85
CA LEU A 140 20.47 -0.69 -17.02
C LEU A 140 21.23 -0.16 -18.22
#